data_AF-A0A2K3LTE1-F1
#
_entry.id   AF-A0A2K3LTE1-F1
#
_cell.length_a   1.000
_cell.length_b   1.000
_cell.length_c   1.000
_cell.angle_alpha   90.00
_cell.angle_beta   90.00
_cell.angle_gamma   90.00
#
_symmetry.space_group_name_H-M   'P 1'
#
loop_
_entity.id
_entity.type
_entity.pdbx_description
1 polymer ?
#
loop_
_entity_poly.entity_id
_entity_poly.type
_entity_poly.pdbx_seq_one_letter_code
_entity_poly.pdbx_strand_id
1 'polypeptide(L)'
;NKCNVGYAFINMTDPAQIIPLHQAFHGKKWEKFNSEKVASLAYARIQGRTSLIAHFQNSSLMNEDKRCRPILFQTEGPNAGDMEPFPIGANVRVRPGKSRNAGYEENRNQAPPSTLTNGEESYANGNSD
;
A
#
# COMPACT_ATOMS: atom_id res chain seq x y z
N ASN A 1 -17.44 -1.59 12.59
CA ASN A 1 -17.54 -0.51 11.57
C ASN A 1 -16.17 -0.29 10.93
N LYS A 2 -16.02 -0.66 9.65
CA LYS A 2 -14.79 -0.47 8.85
C LYS A 2 -14.91 0.85 8.10
N CYS A 3 -14.78 1.96 8.82
CA CYS A 3 -15.02 3.29 8.28
C CYS A 3 -13.81 4.19 8.55
N ASN A 4 -13.64 5.23 7.73
CA ASN A 4 -12.67 6.29 8.03
C ASN A 4 -13.13 7.15 9.22
N VAL A 5 -12.20 7.93 9.77
CA VAL A 5 -12.44 8.83 10.91
C VAL A 5 -12.93 10.23 10.50
N GLY A 6 -13.21 10.44 9.21
CA GLY A 6 -13.78 11.69 8.69
C GLY A 6 -12.78 12.77 8.26
N TYR A 7 -11.47 12.49 8.29
CA TYR A 7 -10.43 13.39 7.79
C TYR A 7 -9.26 12.61 7.17
N ALA A 8 -8.43 13.32 6.41
CA ALA A 8 -7.22 12.80 5.79
C ALA A 8 -6.13 13.87 5.75
N PHE A 9 -4.88 13.43 5.59
CA PHE A 9 -3.73 14.30 5.37
C PHE A 9 -3.17 14.04 3.97
N ILE A 10 -2.84 15.11 3.25
CA ILE A 10 -2.22 15.06 1.93
C ILE A 10 -1.08 16.07 1.94
N ASN A 11 0.13 15.63 1.59
CA ASN A 11 1.27 16.50 1.40
C ASN A 11 1.51 16.68 -0.10
N MET A 12 1.35 17.90 -0.61
CA MET A 12 1.63 18.21 -2.01
C MET A 12 3.12 18.49 -2.23
N THR A 13 3.61 18.19 -3.43
CA THR A 13 4.98 18.54 -3.85
C THR A 13 5.10 20.02 -4.16
N ASP A 14 4.09 20.59 -4.81
CA ASP A 14 3.98 22.01 -5.14
C ASP A 14 2.81 22.67 -4.36
N PRO A 15 3.06 23.67 -3.50
CA PRO A 15 2.02 24.40 -2.78
C PRO A 15 0.99 25.08 -3.70
N ALA A 16 1.34 25.42 -4.94
CA ALA A 16 0.39 26.03 -5.87
C ALA A 16 -0.77 25.08 -6.23
N GLN A 17 -0.58 23.76 -6.12
CA GLN A 17 -1.62 22.74 -6.34
C GLN A 17 -2.69 22.73 -5.23
N ILE A 18 -2.44 23.40 -4.09
CA ILE A 18 -3.42 23.52 -3.01
C ILE A 18 -4.62 24.36 -3.49
N ILE A 19 -4.38 25.38 -4.32
CA ILE A 19 -5.41 26.29 -4.82
C ILE A 19 -6.46 25.54 -5.67
N PRO A 20 -6.09 24.82 -6.76
CA PRO A 20 -7.06 24.06 -7.54
C PRO A 20 -7.72 22.95 -6.72
N LEU A 21 -7.00 22.29 -5.78
CA LEU A 21 -7.63 21.32 -4.88
C LEU A 21 -8.72 21.99 -4.01
N HIS A 22 -8.41 23.14 -3.43
CA HIS A 22 -9.35 23.88 -2.60
C HIS A 22 -10.59 24.30 -3.40
N GLN A 23 -10.41 24.89 -4.58
CA GLN A 23 -11.51 25.27 -5.45
C GLN A 23 -12.35 24.05 -5.90
N ALA A 24 -11.70 22.91 -6.12
CA ALA A 24 -12.36 21.69 -6.56
C ALA A 24 -13.17 21.01 -5.46
N PHE A 25 -12.80 21.11 -4.19
CA PHE A 25 -13.41 20.32 -3.10
C PHE A 25 -14.04 21.14 -1.98
N HIS A 26 -13.51 22.31 -1.65
CA HIS A 26 -14.00 23.09 -0.52
C HIS A 26 -15.48 23.48 -0.71
N GLY A 27 -16.30 23.24 0.31
CA GLY A 27 -17.73 23.55 0.27
C GLY A 27 -18.57 22.57 -0.56
N LYS A 28 -17.98 21.54 -1.18
CA LYS A 28 -18.72 20.53 -1.95
C LYS A 28 -19.16 19.36 -1.08
N LYS A 29 -20.35 18.84 -1.35
CA LYS A 29 -20.86 17.62 -0.71
C LYS A 29 -20.19 16.38 -1.29
N TRP A 30 -20.00 15.36 -0.47
CA TRP A 30 -19.60 14.05 -0.96
C TRP A 30 -20.78 13.36 -1.64
N GLU A 31 -20.68 13.16 -2.96
CA GLU A 31 -21.78 12.61 -3.78
C GLU A 31 -22.12 11.15 -3.45
N LYS A 32 -21.20 10.43 -2.80
CA LYS A 32 -21.37 9.00 -2.49
C LYS A 32 -21.96 8.80 -1.09
N PHE A 33 -22.59 7.64 -0.92
CA PHE A 33 -23.07 7.11 0.37
C PHE A 33 -24.16 7.94 1.07
N ASN A 34 -24.96 8.71 0.31
CA ASN A 34 -25.97 9.62 0.86
C ASN A 34 -25.39 10.54 1.96
N SER A 35 -24.12 10.92 1.81
CA SER A 35 -23.45 11.69 2.85
C SER A 35 -23.83 13.16 2.73
N GLU A 36 -24.34 13.73 3.82
CA GLU A 36 -24.56 15.17 3.92
C GLU A 36 -23.28 15.94 4.24
N LYS A 37 -22.15 15.23 4.41
CA LYS A 37 -20.86 15.84 4.74
C LYS A 37 -20.40 16.76 3.61
N VAL A 38 -19.92 17.93 4.01
CA VAL A 38 -19.31 18.93 3.15
C VAL A 38 -17.81 18.91 3.36
N ALA A 39 -17.03 18.86 2.28
CA ALA A 39 -15.59 18.87 2.34
C ALA A 39 -15.05 20.25 2.76
N SER A 40 -14.12 20.25 3.71
CA SER A 40 -13.39 21.42 4.18
C SER A 40 -11.91 21.09 4.21
N LEU A 41 -11.09 22.10 3.89
CA LEU A 41 -9.64 21.99 3.84
C LEU A 41 -9.06 22.96 4.86
N ALA A 42 -8.04 22.50 5.57
CA ALA A 42 -7.28 23.30 6.51
C ALA A 42 -5.82 22.84 6.49
N TYR A 43 -4.90 23.74 6.85
CA TYR A 43 -3.50 23.37 7.00
C TYR A 43 -3.32 22.42 8.18
N ALA A 44 -2.61 21.32 7.95
CA ALA A 44 -2.28 20.37 8.99
C ALA A 44 -1.30 20.97 10.01
N ARG A 45 -1.38 20.51 11.27
CA ARG A 45 -0.40 20.88 12.30
C ARG A 45 1.01 20.36 12.00
N ILE A 46 1.11 19.18 11.39
CA ILE A 46 2.38 18.57 10.98
C ILE A 46 2.52 18.83 9.49
N GLN A 47 3.61 19.49 9.11
CA GLN A 47 3.88 19.91 7.73
C GLN A 47 5.14 19.22 7.19
N GLY A 48 5.09 18.84 5.92
CA GLY A 48 6.20 18.23 5.19
C GLY A 48 6.25 16.70 5.27
N ARG A 49 6.75 16.08 4.18
CA ARG A 49 6.90 14.63 4.01
C ARG A 49 7.72 13.99 5.13
N THR A 50 8.91 14.52 5.43
CA THR A 50 9.80 13.97 6.48
C THR A 50 9.15 13.98 7.86
N SER A 51 8.46 15.05 8.22
CA SER A 51 7.76 15.17 9.50
C SER A 51 6.59 14.19 9.60
N LEU A 52 5.83 13.99 8.54
CA LEU A 52 4.76 12.98 8.48
C LEU A 52 5.31 11.56 8.58
N ILE A 53 6.41 11.28 7.87
CA ILE A 53 7.11 10.01 7.99
C ILE A 53 7.52 9.75 9.44
N ALA A 54 8.21 10.71 10.06
CA ALA A 54 8.67 10.59 11.43
C ALA A 54 7.52 10.46 12.45
N HIS A 55 6.36 11.07 12.15
CA HIS A 55 5.18 10.97 12.99
C HIS A 55 4.54 9.58 12.93
N PHE A 56 4.43 8.98 11.74
CA PHE A 56 3.77 7.69 11.57
C PHE A 56 4.70 6.48 11.68
N GLN A 57 6.01 6.62 11.50
CA GLN A 57 6.96 5.50 11.53
C GLN A 57 6.91 4.66 12.81
N ASN A 58 6.60 5.27 13.96
CA ASN A 58 6.51 4.62 15.27
C ASN A 58 5.06 4.52 15.77
N SER A 59 4.09 4.93 14.95
CA SER A 59 2.67 4.87 15.31
C SER A 59 2.16 3.43 15.27
N SER A 60 1.22 3.09 16.15
CA SER A 60 0.55 1.79 16.09
C SER A 60 -0.22 1.58 14.79
N LEU A 61 -0.49 2.64 14.01
CA LEU A 61 -1.08 2.58 12.68
C LEU A 61 -0.30 1.65 11.74
N MET A 62 1.03 1.56 11.91
CA MET A 62 1.88 0.69 11.08
C MET A 62 1.66 -0.81 11.34
N ASN A 63 1.01 -1.17 12.44
CA ASN A 63 0.65 -2.55 12.76
C ASN A 63 -0.70 -2.98 12.16
N GLU A 64 -1.49 -2.04 11.63
CA GLU A 64 -2.79 -2.32 11.03
C GLU A 64 -2.64 -2.93 9.62
N ASP A 65 -3.77 -3.29 9.00
CA ASP A 65 -3.84 -3.76 7.60
C ASP A 65 -3.10 -2.78 6.67
N LYS A 66 -2.35 -3.30 5.68
CA LYS A 66 -1.57 -2.48 4.74
C LYS A 66 -2.42 -1.40 4.06
N ARG A 67 -3.71 -1.66 3.83
CA ARG A 67 -4.66 -0.72 3.22
C ARG A 67 -5.03 0.46 4.12
N CYS A 68 -4.76 0.36 5.42
CA CYS A 68 -5.04 1.42 6.40
C CYS A 68 -3.79 2.24 6.76
N ARG A 69 -2.63 1.90 6.18
CA ARG A 69 -1.37 2.60 6.44
C ARG A 69 -1.23 3.82 5.53
N PRO A 70 -0.42 4.81 5.91
CA PRO A 70 -0.13 5.93 5.02
C PRO A 70 0.57 5.44 3.75
N ILE A 71 0.23 6.07 2.63
CA ILE A 71 0.85 5.82 1.34
C ILE A 71 1.87 6.94 1.08
N LEU A 72 3.03 6.55 0.56
CA LEU A 72 4.02 7.50 0.07
C LEU A 72 4.18 7.33 -1.43
N PHE A 73 4.52 8.44 -2.08
CA PHE A 73 4.82 8.49 -3.49
C PHE A 73 6.22 9.08 -3.67
N GLN A 74 6.94 8.58 -4.65
CA GLN A 74 8.18 9.17 -5.07
C GLN A 74 7.89 10.57 -5.64
N THR A 75 8.57 11.58 -5.11
CA THR A 75 8.30 12.99 -5.46
C THR A 75 9.11 13.47 -6.64
N GLU A 76 10.29 12.89 -6.88
CA GLU A 76 11.27 13.38 -7.85
C GLU A 76 11.83 12.26 -8.73
N GLY A 77 12.28 12.62 -9.93
CA GLY A 77 12.97 11.72 -10.85
C GLY A 77 12.02 10.98 -11.81
N PRO A 78 12.54 10.01 -12.58
CA PRO A 78 11.77 9.31 -13.61
C PRO A 78 10.61 8.47 -13.05
N ASN A 79 10.66 8.14 -11.76
CA ASN A 79 9.65 7.35 -11.06
C ASN A 79 8.67 8.25 -10.26
N ALA A 80 8.64 9.56 -10.51
CA ALA A 80 7.74 10.46 -9.79
C ALA A 80 6.28 10.02 -9.97
N GLY A 81 5.56 9.88 -8.85
CA GLY A 81 4.19 9.36 -8.81
C GLY A 81 4.09 7.86 -8.54
N ASP A 82 5.19 7.10 -8.60
CA ASP A 82 5.18 5.70 -8.19
C ASP A 82 5.02 5.56 -6.68
N MET A 83 4.29 4.53 -6.26
CA MET A 83 4.12 4.21 -4.85
C MET A 83 5.42 3.66 -4.27
N GLU A 84 5.85 4.21 -3.14
CA GLU A 84 7.01 3.70 -2.40
C GLU A 84 6.57 3.06 -1.07
N PRO A 85 7.29 2.03 -0.57
CA PRO A 85 7.04 1.48 0.76
C PRO A 85 7.29 2.51 1.86
N PHE A 86 6.38 2.57 2.84
CA PHE A 86 6.57 3.43 4.01
C PHE A 86 7.75 2.93 4.86
N PRO A 87 8.71 3.79 5.25
CA PRO A 87 9.85 3.37 6.07
C PRO A 87 9.38 2.99 7.47
N ILE A 88 9.62 1.74 7.86
CA ILE A 88 9.23 1.20 9.17
C ILE A 88 10.38 1.48 10.14
N GLY A 89 10.12 2.22 11.21
CA GLY A 89 11.13 2.48 12.25
C GLY A 89 11.50 1.19 12.99
N ALA A 90 12.75 1.11 13.48
CA ALA A 90 13.24 -0.04 14.25
C ALA A 90 12.44 -0.32 15.54
N ASN A 91 11.66 0.65 16.02
CA ASN A 91 10.89 0.61 17.26
C ASN A 91 9.39 0.36 17.06
N VAL A 92 8.95 -0.13 15.90
CA VAL A 92 7.53 -0.52 15.74
C VAL A 92 7.22 -1.64 16.72
N ARG A 93 6.57 -1.26 17.83
CA ARG A 93 6.07 -2.21 18.84
C ARG A 93 5.02 -3.07 18.16
N VAL A 94 5.41 -4.27 17.74
CA VAL A 94 4.48 -5.31 17.33
C VAL A 94 3.60 -5.60 18.55
N ARG A 95 2.29 -5.36 18.44
CA ARG A 95 1.37 -5.74 19.51
C ARG A 95 1.38 -7.28 19.62
N PRO A 96 1.83 -7.86 20.75
CA PRO A 96 1.69 -9.29 20.96
C PRO A 96 0.20 -9.53 21.24
N GLY A 97 -0.51 -10.23 20.34
CA GLY A 97 -1.87 -10.69 20.63
C GLY A 97 -2.93 -10.54 19.53
N LYS A 98 -2.60 -10.12 18.30
CA LYS A 98 -3.56 -10.18 17.18
C LYS A 98 -3.20 -11.31 16.23
N SER A 99 -3.78 -12.50 16.45
CA SER A 99 -3.73 -13.63 15.52
C SER A 99 -4.21 -13.19 14.15
N ARG A 100 -3.34 -13.32 13.14
CA ARG A 100 -3.61 -12.92 11.76
C ARG A 100 -4.49 -13.99 11.07
N ASN A 101 -5.78 -13.72 10.88
CA ASN A 101 -6.52 -14.36 9.79
C ASN A 101 -6.24 -13.56 8.50
N ALA A 102 -5.11 -13.89 7.87
CA ALA A 102 -4.76 -13.43 6.53
C ALA A 102 -4.96 -14.60 5.56
N GLY A 103 -6.19 -14.75 5.06
CA GLY A 103 -6.54 -15.66 3.98
C GLY A 103 -7.26 -14.88 2.88
N TYR A 104 -6.49 -14.25 2.02
CA TYR A 104 -6.90 -13.98 0.64
C TYR A 104 -5.72 -14.43 -0.20
N GLU A 105 -5.87 -15.63 -0.75
CA GLU A 105 -4.91 -16.28 -1.63
C GLU A 105 -4.77 -15.47 -2.91
N GLU A 106 -3.56 -14.98 -3.17
CA GLU A 106 -3.12 -14.64 -4.51
C GLU A 106 -2.34 -15.86 -5.03
N ASN A 107 -3.05 -16.81 -5.64
CA ASN A 107 -2.44 -17.87 -6.43
C ASN A 107 -2.87 -17.71 -7.88
N ARG A 108 -2.18 -16.82 -8.60
CA ARG A 108 -2.11 -16.83 -10.06
C ARG A 108 -0.67 -17.09 -10.44
N ASN A 109 -0.44 -18.28 -11.00
CA ASN A 109 0.64 -18.72 -11.89
C ASN A 109 1.41 -19.94 -11.39
N GLN A 110 0.80 -21.12 -11.50
CA GLN A 110 1.52 -22.33 -11.90
C GLN A 110 0.68 -23.05 -12.97
N ALA A 111 1.15 -22.96 -14.22
CA ALA A 111 0.71 -23.86 -15.28
C ALA A 111 1.25 -25.29 -14.97
N PRO A 112 0.50 -26.36 -15.28
CA PRO A 112 0.96 -27.72 -15.06
C PRO A 112 2.13 -28.06 -16.01
N PRO A 113 3.13 -28.85 -15.58
CA PRO A 113 4.20 -29.26 -16.47
C PRO A 113 3.64 -30.25 -17.50
N SER A 114 3.67 -29.85 -18.77
CA SER A 114 3.37 -30.70 -19.91
C SER A 114 4.49 -31.72 -20.11
N THR A 115 4.11 -32.99 -20.08
CA THR A 115 4.91 -34.16 -20.45
C THR A 115 5.51 -33.97 -21.85
N LEU A 116 6.84 -33.87 -21.93
CA LEU A 116 7.56 -34.01 -23.20
C LEU A 116 8.28 -35.36 -23.21
N THR A 117 7.77 -36.20 -24.10
CA THR A 117 8.39 -37.44 -24.57
C THR A 117 9.57 -37.08 -25.46
N ASN A 118 10.74 -37.61 -25.17
CA ASN A 118 11.88 -37.88 -26.09
C ASN A 118 12.77 -38.84 -25.27
N GLY A 119 13.11 -40.07 -25.67
CA GLY A 119 13.30 -40.59 -27.01
C GLY A 119 14.79 -40.64 -27.34
N GLU A 120 15.60 -41.35 -26.54
CA GLU A 120 16.99 -41.69 -26.89
C GLU A 120 17.34 -43.12 -26.43
N GLU A 121 17.61 -43.97 -27.43
CA GLU A 121 18.17 -45.32 -27.30
C GLU A 121 19.63 -45.27 -26.83
N SER A 122 20.05 -46.26 -26.03
CA SER A 122 21.45 -46.63 -25.88
C SER A 122 21.55 -48.09 -25.45
N TYR A 123 22.24 -48.88 -26.27
CA TYR A 123 22.44 -50.32 -26.15
C TYR A 123 23.56 -50.70 -25.17
N ALA A 124 23.47 -51.96 -24.70
CA ALA A 124 24.54 -52.93 -24.44
C ALA A 124 24.91 -53.30 -22.98
N ASN A 125 24.49 -54.54 -22.66
CA ASN A 125 25.24 -55.67 -22.10
C ASN A 125 25.76 -55.69 -20.65
N GLY A 126 25.29 -56.70 -19.91
CA GLY A 126 26.18 -57.71 -19.33
C GLY A 126 25.77 -58.32 -17.99
N ASN A 127 25.89 -59.66 -17.92
CA ASN A 127 25.95 -60.58 -16.77
C ASN A 127 24.62 -61.06 -16.13
N SER A 128 24.19 -62.31 -16.31
CA SER A 128 24.74 -63.63 -15.90
C SER A 128 24.20 -64.10 -14.53
N ASP A 129 23.23 -65.00 -14.54
CA ASP A 129 23.28 -66.39 -14.02
C ASP A 129 22.01 -67.15 -14.44
#